data_AF-A0AAV8XN28-F1
#
_entry.id   AF-A0AAV8XN28-F1
#
_cell.length_a   1.000
_cell.length_b   1.000
_cell.length_c   1.000
_cell.angle_alpha   90.00
_cell.angle_beta   90.00
_cell.angle_gamma   90.00
#
_symmetry.space_group_name_H-M   'P 1'
#
loop_
_entity.id
_entity.type
_entity.pdbx_description
1 polymer ?
#
loop_
_entity_poly.entity_id
_entity_poly.type
_entity_poly.pdbx_seq_one_letter_code
_entity_poly.pdbx_strand_id
1 'polypeptide(L)'
;MEKKTNLSPLMALRLGDQEIALAGGMESMSNVPYYMKRGQTPYGGVTLVDGVVFDGLTDVYNKFHMGVCAENTAKKMGITRQQQDEYAVNSYKRSEQAYKNNAFASELVPVNVPQKRGQSDIIFSADEEYKRVNFEKFSKLATVFQKENGTVTAGNASTLNDGAAALILMTSDAANRLNVKPLARIVDYQDGACDPIDFPIAPAVAVPKLLEKTGVKKDDVALWEINEAFSVVVLANQQKLGIDPSK
;
A
#
# COMPACT_ATOMS: atom_id res chain seq x y z
N MET A 1 -4.06 4.25 9.50
CA MET A 1 -4.51 2.91 9.07
C MET A 1 -3.44 2.31 8.16
N GLU A 2 -2.58 1.48 8.74
CA GLU A 2 -1.66 0.65 7.97
C GLU A 2 -2.47 -0.42 7.23
N LYS A 3 -2.36 -0.49 5.90
CA LYS A 3 -2.80 -1.63 5.09
C LYS A 3 -1.94 -2.86 5.43
N LYS A 4 -2.11 -3.44 6.61
CA LYS A 4 -1.47 -4.69 7.02
C LYS A 4 -2.40 -5.84 6.63
N THR A 5 -1.94 -6.73 5.75
CA THR A 5 -2.56 -8.05 5.62
C THR A 5 -2.50 -8.71 6.98
N ASN A 6 -3.66 -9.02 7.56
CA ASN A 6 -3.74 -9.62 8.89
C ASN A 6 -3.06 -11.01 8.85
N LEU A 7 -1.95 -11.16 9.58
CA LEU A 7 -1.19 -12.43 9.67
C LEU A 7 -1.70 -13.36 10.77
N SER A 8 -2.65 -12.90 11.60
CA SER A 8 -3.22 -13.70 12.70
C SER A 8 -3.88 -15.00 12.21
N PRO A 9 -4.64 -15.02 11.09
CA PRO A 9 -5.15 -16.27 10.52
C PRO A 9 -4.05 -17.28 10.17
N LEU A 10 -2.91 -16.82 9.66
CA LEU A 10 -1.77 -17.69 9.36
C LEU A 10 -1.19 -18.34 10.63
N MET A 11 -1.11 -17.59 11.73
CA MET A 11 -0.66 -18.13 13.02
C MET A 11 -1.61 -19.22 13.53
N ALA A 12 -2.93 -18.99 13.48
CA ALA A 12 -3.94 -19.96 13.89
C ALA A 12 -3.83 -21.27 13.08
N LEU A 13 -3.61 -21.17 11.77
CA LEU A 13 -3.35 -22.34 10.92
C LEU A 13 -2.06 -23.07 11.28
N ARG A 14 -0.99 -22.32 11.58
CA ARG A 14 0.33 -22.89 11.92
C ARG A 14 0.32 -23.59 13.29
N LEU A 15 -0.48 -23.11 14.24
CA LEU A 15 -0.67 -23.70 15.57
C LEU A 15 -1.64 -24.88 15.58
N GLY A 16 -2.41 -25.08 14.50
CA GLY A 16 -3.42 -26.13 14.41
C GLY A 16 -4.77 -25.78 15.05
N ASP A 17 -4.97 -24.51 15.43
CA ASP A 17 -6.23 -24.04 16.00
C ASP A 17 -7.35 -23.99 14.95
N GLN A 18 -6.97 -23.80 13.67
CA GLN A 18 -7.86 -23.78 12.52
C GLN A 18 -7.22 -24.54 11.36
N GLU A 19 -8.03 -25.05 10.45
CA GLU A 19 -7.56 -25.72 9.23
C GLU A 19 -7.79 -24.90 7.94
N ILE A 20 -8.76 -23.99 7.98
CA ILE A 20 -9.15 -23.11 6.87
C ILE A 20 -9.47 -21.74 7.47
N ALA A 21 -8.94 -20.67 6.87
CA ALA A 21 -9.21 -19.31 7.32
C ALA A 21 -9.28 -18.33 6.14
N LEU A 22 -10.08 -17.28 6.28
CA LEU A 22 -10.08 -16.14 5.37
C LEU A 22 -9.19 -15.03 5.98
N ALA A 23 -8.24 -14.53 5.21
CA ALA A 23 -7.38 -13.41 5.59
C ALA A 23 -7.50 -12.30 4.54
N GLY A 24 -7.40 -11.04 4.93
CA GLY A 24 -7.55 -9.93 4.00
C GLY A 24 -7.47 -8.58 4.68
N GLY A 25 -7.85 -7.56 3.93
CA GLY A 25 -7.97 -6.18 4.39
C GLY A 25 -8.96 -5.43 3.52
N MET A 26 -9.61 -4.42 4.10
CA MET A 26 -10.54 -3.54 3.40
C MET A 26 -10.40 -2.14 3.96
N GLU A 27 -10.59 -1.14 3.10
CA GLU A 27 -10.59 0.26 3.48
C GLU A 27 -11.60 1.02 2.63
N SER A 28 -12.32 1.96 3.24
CA SER A 28 -13.12 2.93 2.50
C SER A 28 -12.79 4.35 2.97
N MET A 29 -11.73 4.91 2.38
CA MET A 29 -11.25 6.26 2.69
C MET A 29 -12.29 7.32 2.34
N SER A 30 -13.12 7.09 1.32
CA SER A 30 -14.21 8.01 0.94
C SER A 30 -15.28 8.16 2.02
N ASN A 31 -15.43 7.17 2.91
CA ASN A 31 -16.45 7.15 3.96
C ASN A 31 -15.89 7.41 5.37
N VAL A 32 -14.60 7.74 5.49
CA VAL A 32 -14.02 8.07 6.80
C VAL A 32 -14.63 9.38 7.32
N PRO A 33 -15.21 9.38 8.53
CA PRO A 33 -15.91 10.55 9.03
C PRO A 33 -14.95 11.57 9.66
N TYR A 34 -15.49 12.75 9.94
CA TYR A 34 -14.86 13.73 10.80
C TYR A 34 -15.17 13.44 12.28
N TYR A 35 -14.24 13.78 13.16
CA TYR A 35 -14.37 13.59 14.61
C TYR A 35 -14.59 14.90 15.34
N MET A 36 -15.42 14.83 16.38
CA MET A 36 -15.53 15.86 17.41
C MET A 36 -15.19 15.24 18.76
N LYS A 37 -14.33 15.89 19.54
CA LYS A 37 -13.99 15.40 20.88
C LYS A 37 -15.22 15.43 21.77
N ARG A 38 -15.42 14.36 22.56
CA ARG A 38 -16.47 14.29 23.58
C ARG A 38 -16.19 15.31 24.68
N GLY A 39 -17.20 16.09 25.07
CA GLY A 39 -17.09 17.08 26.15
C GLY A 39 -17.99 18.29 25.90
N GLN A 40 -17.77 19.36 26.68
CA GLN A 40 -18.42 20.65 26.45
C GLN A 40 -17.75 21.38 25.29
N THR A 41 -18.55 21.94 24.39
CA THR A 41 -18.04 22.79 23.32
C THR A 41 -17.45 24.07 23.92
N PRO A 42 -16.16 24.36 23.72
CA PRO A 42 -15.54 25.55 24.30
C PRO A 42 -16.07 26.82 23.64
N TYR A 43 -16.10 27.91 24.43
CA TYR A 43 -16.34 29.25 23.89
C TYR A 43 -15.21 29.62 22.90
N GLY A 44 -15.57 30.10 21.72
CA GLY A 44 -14.61 30.40 20.63
C GLY A 44 -14.61 29.39 19.47
N GLY A 45 -15.35 28.29 19.59
CA GLY A 45 -15.60 27.35 18.49
C GLY A 45 -14.91 25.99 18.63
N VAL A 46 -15.20 25.08 17.71
CA VAL A 46 -14.66 23.72 17.69
C VAL A 46 -14.17 23.38 16.29
N THR A 47 -13.07 22.64 16.23
CA THR A 47 -12.55 22.07 14.98
C THR A 47 -13.04 20.64 14.85
N LEU A 48 -13.69 20.32 13.74
CA LEU A 48 -13.94 18.94 13.34
C LEU A 48 -12.66 18.39 12.70
N VAL A 49 -12.22 17.23 13.18
CA VAL A 49 -10.95 16.63 12.80
C VAL A 49 -11.19 15.62 11.68
N ASP A 50 -10.52 15.76 10.54
CA ASP A 50 -10.57 14.76 9.47
C ASP A 50 -9.92 13.44 9.94
N GLY A 51 -10.69 12.34 9.91
CA GLY A 51 -10.22 11.05 10.38
C GLY A 51 -9.13 10.42 9.52
N VAL A 52 -9.12 10.68 8.21
CA VAL A 52 -8.07 10.20 7.30
C VAL A 52 -6.75 10.84 7.68
N VAL A 53 -6.75 12.15 7.90
CA VAL A 53 -5.54 12.86 8.29
C VAL A 53 -5.10 12.44 9.69
N PHE A 54 -6.02 12.40 10.65
CA PHE A 54 -5.70 12.19 12.06
C PHE A 54 -5.25 10.76 12.40
N ASP A 55 -6.02 9.74 11.99
CA ASP A 55 -5.72 8.33 12.31
C ASP A 55 -4.97 7.60 11.17
N GLY A 56 -5.00 8.18 9.96
CA GLY A 56 -4.41 7.61 8.76
C GLY A 56 -2.99 8.09 8.50
N LEU A 57 -2.84 9.41 8.38
CA LEU A 57 -1.72 10.02 7.66
C LEU A 57 -0.85 10.97 8.50
N THR A 58 -1.11 11.10 9.80
CA THR A 58 -0.31 11.95 10.70
C THR A 58 0.57 11.10 11.60
N ASP A 59 1.87 11.38 11.63
CA ASP A 59 2.76 10.72 12.57
C ASP A 59 2.45 11.17 14.00
N VAL A 60 2.26 10.21 14.89
CA VAL A 60 1.83 10.49 16.27
C VAL A 60 2.92 11.23 17.05
N TYR A 61 4.19 10.98 16.77
CA TYR A 61 5.29 11.52 17.57
C TYR A 61 5.72 12.90 17.08
N ASN A 62 5.88 13.05 15.77
CA ASN A 62 6.39 14.25 15.14
C ASN A 62 5.29 15.23 14.69
N LYS A 63 4.02 14.79 14.69
CA LYS A 63 2.84 15.62 14.38
C LYS A 63 2.86 16.27 12.99
N PHE A 64 3.44 15.59 12.01
CA PHE A 64 3.38 15.98 10.60
C PHE A 64 2.83 14.85 9.72
N HIS A 65 2.51 15.19 8.47
CA HIS A 65 1.97 14.25 7.50
C HIS A 65 3.01 13.20 7.09
N MET A 66 2.59 11.97 6.75
CA MET A 66 3.46 10.88 6.26
C MET A 66 4.35 11.30 5.07
N GLY A 67 3.85 12.21 4.24
CA GLY A 67 4.62 12.78 3.12
C GLY A 67 5.86 13.57 3.55
N VAL A 68 5.89 14.11 4.78
CA VAL A 68 7.08 14.75 5.34
C VAL A 68 8.13 13.70 5.76
N CYS A 69 7.72 12.52 6.23
CA CYS A 69 8.64 11.38 6.44
C CYS A 69 9.31 10.96 5.11
N ALA A 70 8.52 10.94 4.04
CA ALA A 70 8.99 10.61 2.69
C ALA A 70 10.04 11.63 2.21
N GLU A 71 9.80 12.93 2.39
CA GLU A 71 10.78 13.99 2.09
C GLU A 71 12.07 13.86 2.92
N ASN A 72 11.95 13.52 4.20
CA ASN A 72 13.12 13.25 5.06
C ASN A 72 13.97 12.10 4.50
N THR A 73 13.34 11.01 4.06
CA THR A 73 14.03 9.88 3.44
C THR A 73 14.67 10.28 2.11
N ALA A 74 13.94 11.02 1.26
CA ALA A 74 14.46 11.53 -0.01
C ALA A 74 15.75 12.32 0.20
N LYS A 75 15.75 13.23 1.18
CA LYS A 75 16.92 14.03 1.57
C LYS A 75 18.07 13.16 2.09
N LYS A 76 17.81 12.25 3.03
CA LYS A 76 18.85 11.38 3.63
C LYS A 76 19.53 10.48 2.59
N MET A 77 18.78 10.03 1.58
CA MET A 77 19.27 9.09 0.57
C MET A 77 19.67 9.74 -0.75
N GLY A 78 19.49 11.06 -0.88
CA GLY A 78 19.80 11.78 -2.12
C GLY A 78 18.89 11.43 -3.29
N ILE A 79 17.66 11.01 -3.02
CA ILE A 79 16.68 10.64 -4.05
C ILE A 79 16.00 11.92 -4.55
N THR A 80 16.23 12.22 -5.82
CA THR A 80 15.79 13.47 -6.44
C THR A 80 14.32 13.43 -6.84
N ARG A 81 13.73 14.63 -7.03
CA ARG A 81 12.39 14.79 -7.63
C ARG A 81 12.27 14.07 -8.97
N GLN A 82 13.28 14.19 -9.84
CA GLN A 82 13.28 13.58 -11.16
C GLN A 82 13.18 12.05 -11.08
N GLN A 83 13.97 11.41 -10.21
CA GLN A 83 13.94 9.96 -10.03
C GLN A 83 12.57 9.48 -9.54
N GLN A 84 11.94 10.22 -8.62
CA GLN A 84 10.60 9.89 -8.14
C GLN A 84 9.55 10.02 -9.24
N ASP A 85 9.62 11.08 -10.05
CA ASP A 85 8.70 11.27 -11.16
C ASP A 85 8.87 10.21 -12.24
N GLU A 86 10.10 9.86 -12.61
CA GLU A 86 10.39 8.79 -13.55
C GLU A 86 9.87 7.43 -13.06
N TYR A 87 10.05 7.13 -11.77
CA TYR A 87 9.51 5.92 -11.14
C TYR A 87 7.98 5.89 -11.25
N ALA A 88 7.30 6.95 -10.82
CA ALA A 88 5.85 7.03 -10.84
C ALA A 88 5.28 6.89 -12.26
N VAL A 89 5.88 7.59 -13.24
CA VAL A 89 5.49 7.46 -14.65
C VAL A 89 5.62 6.01 -15.13
N ASN A 90 6.68 5.31 -14.73
CA ASN A 90 6.87 3.90 -15.06
C ASN A 90 5.85 3.01 -14.35
N SER A 91 5.49 3.28 -13.10
CA SER A 91 4.42 2.57 -12.38
C SER A 91 3.08 2.70 -13.12
N TYR A 92 2.66 3.92 -13.49
CA TYR A 92 1.46 4.14 -14.29
C TYR A 92 1.46 3.37 -15.62
N LYS A 93 2.61 3.37 -16.33
CA LYS A 93 2.76 2.61 -17.59
C LYS A 93 2.71 1.10 -17.39
N ARG A 94 3.32 0.58 -16.33
CA ARG A 94 3.28 -0.87 -15.99
C ARG A 94 1.85 -1.29 -15.67
N SER A 95 1.12 -0.51 -14.88
CA SER A 95 -0.30 -0.74 -14.60
C SER A 95 -1.14 -0.73 -15.88
N GLU A 96 -0.97 0.29 -16.74
CA GLU A 96 -1.68 0.34 -18.03
C GLU A 96 -1.38 -0.88 -18.91
N GLN A 97 -0.10 -1.31 -18.98
CA GLN A 97 0.31 -2.47 -19.75
C GLN A 97 -0.25 -3.78 -19.18
N ALA A 98 -0.29 -3.95 -17.86
CA ALA A 98 -0.87 -5.11 -17.20
C ALA A 98 -2.37 -5.23 -17.51
N TYR A 99 -3.10 -4.11 -17.52
CA TYR A 99 -4.49 -4.07 -17.97
C TYR A 99 -4.64 -4.40 -19.45
N LYS A 100 -3.79 -3.85 -20.33
CA LYS A 100 -3.79 -4.19 -21.77
C LYS A 100 -3.51 -5.68 -22.01
N ASN A 101 -2.69 -6.30 -21.16
CA ASN A 101 -2.34 -7.71 -21.21
C ASN A 101 -3.32 -8.62 -20.46
N ASN A 102 -4.41 -8.07 -19.90
CA ASN A 102 -5.42 -8.81 -19.14
C ASN A 102 -4.85 -9.56 -17.91
N ALA A 103 -3.79 -9.04 -17.29
CA ALA A 103 -3.09 -9.69 -16.18
C ALA A 103 -3.96 -9.84 -14.91
N PHE A 104 -4.89 -8.90 -14.68
CA PHE A 104 -5.73 -8.87 -13.48
C PHE A 104 -7.03 -9.67 -13.60
N ALA A 105 -7.28 -10.35 -14.72
CA ALA A 105 -8.56 -11.02 -14.97
C ALA A 105 -8.92 -12.12 -13.97
N SER A 106 -7.90 -12.75 -13.35
CA SER A 106 -8.10 -13.77 -12.31
C SER A 106 -8.06 -13.22 -10.89
N GLU A 107 -7.76 -11.93 -10.72
CA GLU A 107 -7.62 -11.27 -9.42
C GLU A 107 -8.81 -10.34 -9.12
N LEU A 108 -9.32 -9.63 -10.13
CA LEU A 108 -10.40 -8.67 -9.95
C LEU A 108 -11.79 -9.31 -10.09
N VAL A 109 -12.66 -8.97 -9.14
CA VAL A 109 -14.09 -9.29 -9.19
C VAL A 109 -14.85 -7.99 -9.43
N PRO A 110 -15.65 -7.86 -10.52
CA PRO A 110 -16.42 -6.65 -10.78
C PRO A 110 -17.42 -6.34 -9.66
N VAL A 111 -17.56 -5.06 -9.32
CA VAL A 111 -18.49 -4.57 -8.31
C VAL A 111 -19.63 -3.81 -8.99
N ASN A 112 -20.86 -4.26 -8.78
CA ASN A 112 -22.05 -3.58 -9.27
C ASN A 112 -22.58 -2.63 -8.21
N VAL A 113 -22.71 -1.34 -8.56
CA VAL A 113 -23.23 -0.30 -7.67
C VAL A 113 -24.63 0.10 -8.14
N PRO A 114 -25.69 -0.28 -7.39
CA PRO A 114 -27.06 0.05 -7.74
C PRO A 114 -27.29 1.54 -7.85
N GLN A 115 -27.98 1.94 -8.92
CA GLN A 115 -28.36 3.34 -9.15
C GLN A 115 -29.81 3.59 -8.73
N LYS A 116 -30.25 4.85 -8.82
CA LYS A 116 -31.63 5.23 -8.52
C LYS A 116 -32.61 4.45 -9.41
N ARG A 117 -33.83 4.23 -8.90
CA ARG A 117 -34.89 3.47 -9.60
C ARG A 117 -35.04 3.93 -11.06
N GLY A 118 -34.88 3.00 -11.99
CA GLY A 118 -34.99 3.24 -13.44
C GLY A 118 -33.67 3.43 -14.17
N GLN A 119 -32.53 3.47 -13.46
CA GLN A 119 -31.19 3.46 -14.06
C GLN A 119 -30.53 2.10 -13.89
N SER A 120 -29.68 1.72 -14.85
CA SER A 120 -28.84 0.53 -14.76
C SER A 120 -27.73 0.71 -13.74
N ASP A 121 -27.30 -0.38 -13.12
CA ASP A 121 -26.14 -0.39 -12.21
C ASP A 121 -24.88 0.12 -12.91
N ILE A 122 -24.03 0.81 -12.15
CA ILE A 122 -22.67 1.14 -12.59
C ILE A 122 -21.78 -0.04 -12.22
N ILE A 123 -21.08 -0.60 -13.19
CA ILE A 123 -20.20 -1.75 -12.99
C ILE A 123 -18.75 -1.26 -12.96
N PHE A 124 -18.08 -1.47 -11.83
CA PHE A 124 -16.67 -1.22 -11.66
C PHE A 124 -15.91 -2.53 -11.89
N SER A 125 -15.27 -2.67 -13.05
CA SER A 125 -14.56 -3.89 -13.48
C SER A 125 -13.05 -3.72 -13.64
N ALA A 126 -12.52 -2.53 -13.36
CA ALA A 126 -11.10 -2.21 -13.45
C ALA A 126 -10.77 -1.08 -12.47
N ASP A 127 -9.51 -1.02 -12.04
CA ASP A 127 -9.02 0.10 -11.24
C ASP A 127 -9.21 1.43 -11.96
N GLU A 128 -9.46 2.47 -11.17
CA GLU A 128 -9.73 3.80 -11.67
C GLU A 128 -8.45 4.64 -11.82
N GLU A 129 -7.53 4.51 -10.88
CA GLU A 129 -6.45 5.48 -10.68
C GLU A 129 -5.45 5.51 -11.83
N TYR A 130 -5.07 4.35 -12.38
CA TYR A 130 -4.04 4.29 -13.42
C TYR A 130 -4.41 5.05 -14.71
N LYS A 131 -5.71 5.33 -14.90
CA LYS A 131 -6.25 6.11 -16.03
C LYS A 131 -6.24 7.61 -15.78
N ARG A 132 -6.10 8.04 -14.52
CA ARG A 132 -6.23 9.44 -14.06
C ARG A 132 -4.88 10.17 -14.04
N VAL A 133 -4.04 9.94 -15.04
CA VAL A 133 -2.70 10.54 -15.14
C VAL A 133 -2.57 11.45 -16.35
N ASN A 134 -1.92 12.60 -16.17
CA ASN A 134 -1.49 13.46 -17.27
C ASN A 134 0.03 13.56 -17.26
N PHE A 135 0.69 12.78 -18.12
CA PHE A 135 2.15 12.70 -18.18
C PHE A 135 2.81 14.04 -18.53
N GLU A 136 2.17 14.90 -19.33
CA GLU A 136 2.72 16.22 -19.71
C GLU A 136 2.74 17.22 -18.55
N LYS A 137 1.81 17.07 -17.60
CA LYS A 137 1.70 17.92 -16.40
C LYS A 137 2.48 17.36 -15.21
N PHE A 138 2.95 16.12 -15.29
CA PHE A 138 3.56 15.40 -14.18
C PHE A 138 4.76 16.16 -13.57
N SER A 139 5.72 16.58 -14.40
CA SER A 139 6.90 17.33 -13.97
C SER A 139 6.59 18.75 -13.47
N LYS A 140 5.41 19.27 -13.78
CA LYS A 140 4.95 20.61 -13.39
C LYS A 140 4.17 20.62 -12.07
N LEU A 141 3.89 19.45 -11.49
CA LEU A 141 3.19 19.36 -10.22
C LEU A 141 4.04 19.99 -9.10
N ALA A 142 3.37 20.81 -8.30
CA ALA A 142 3.95 21.41 -7.09
C ALA A 142 4.14 20.34 -6.01
N THR A 143 5.13 20.55 -5.16
CA THR A 143 5.36 19.71 -3.98
C THR A 143 4.34 20.06 -2.91
N VAL A 144 3.71 19.04 -2.32
CA VAL A 144 2.51 19.24 -1.47
C VAL A 144 2.82 19.18 0.02
N PHE A 145 3.91 18.51 0.41
CA PHE A 145 4.27 18.31 1.83
C PHE A 145 5.39 19.23 2.30
N GLN A 146 6.23 19.73 1.40
CA GLN A 146 7.35 20.61 1.73
C GLN A 146 7.50 21.70 0.66
N LYS A 147 7.55 22.96 1.10
CA LYS A 147 7.67 24.13 0.21
C LYS A 147 9.08 24.31 -0.34
N GLU A 148 10.08 24.22 0.53
CA GLU A 148 11.48 24.43 0.15
C GLU A 148 12.15 23.10 -0.17
N ASN A 149 12.72 22.96 -1.37
CA ASN A 149 13.45 21.75 -1.80
C ASN A 149 12.63 20.44 -1.63
N GLY A 150 11.31 20.53 -1.78
CA GLY A 150 10.45 19.35 -1.78
C GLY A 150 10.64 18.51 -3.03
N THR A 151 10.28 17.23 -2.93
CA THR A 151 10.38 16.24 -4.00
C THR A 151 9.09 15.44 -4.18
N VAL A 152 8.24 15.37 -3.15
CA VAL A 152 7.01 14.59 -3.17
C VAL A 152 5.85 15.43 -3.69
N THR A 153 5.12 14.89 -4.67
CA THR A 153 3.96 15.51 -5.32
C THR A 153 2.76 14.57 -5.29
N ALA A 154 1.58 15.09 -5.65
CA ALA A 154 0.40 14.25 -5.84
C ALA A 154 0.56 13.21 -6.95
N GLY A 155 1.46 13.42 -7.93
CA GLY A 155 1.68 12.46 -9.01
C GLY A 155 2.56 11.28 -8.60
N ASN A 156 3.54 11.51 -7.71
CA ASN A 156 4.52 10.50 -7.30
C ASN A 156 4.27 9.93 -5.89
N ALA A 157 3.13 10.28 -5.29
CA ALA A 157 2.60 9.73 -4.04
C ALA A 157 1.38 8.83 -4.32
N SER A 158 1.09 7.88 -3.41
CA SER A 158 -0.17 7.12 -3.49
C SER A 158 -1.38 8.03 -3.29
N THR A 159 -2.50 7.71 -3.95
CA THR A 159 -3.78 8.41 -3.75
C THR A 159 -4.57 7.84 -2.57
N LEU A 160 -5.70 8.48 -2.25
CA LEU A 160 -6.67 7.95 -1.29
C LEU A 160 -7.66 7.08 -2.07
N ASN A 161 -7.84 5.83 -1.66
CA ASN A 161 -8.61 4.85 -2.43
C ASN A 161 -9.55 4.04 -1.54
N ASP A 162 -10.59 3.49 -2.16
CA ASP A 162 -11.46 2.48 -1.58
C ASP A 162 -11.14 1.12 -2.20
N GLY A 163 -11.14 0.05 -1.41
CA GLY A 163 -10.89 -1.29 -1.92
C GLY A 163 -10.79 -2.35 -0.84
N ALA A 164 -10.86 -3.61 -1.27
CA ALA A 164 -10.70 -4.78 -0.40
C ALA A 164 -10.02 -5.92 -1.15
N ALA A 165 -9.25 -6.72 -0.43
CA ALA A 165 -8.63 -7.94 -0.94
C ALA A 165 -8.73 -9.05 0.11
N ALA A 166 -8.91 -10.29 -0.33
CA ALA A 166 -9.02 -11.45 0.54
C ALA A 166 -8.38 -12.71 -0.07
N LEU A 167 -7.88 -13.57 0.80
CA LEU A 167 -7.19 -14.81 0.51
C LEU A 167 -7.81 -15.93 1.35
N ILE A 168 -8.07 -17.07 0.74
CA ILE A 168 -8.40 -18.30 1.46
C ILE A 168 -7.10 -19.03 1.77
N LEU A 169 -6.82 -19.20 3.05
CA LEU A 169 -5.65 -19.91 3.58
C LEU A 169 -6.08 -21.27 4.12
N MET A 170 -5.30 -22.30 3.84
CA MET A 170 -5.58 -23.67 4.27
C MET A 170 -4.28 -24.36 4.70
N THR A 171 -4.38 -25.28 5.65
CA THR A 171 -3.31 -26.26 5.88
C THR A 171 -3.20 -27.20 4.68
N SER A 172 -2.02 -27.80 4.47
CA SER A 172 -1.83 -28.76 3.39
C SER A 172 -2.76 -29.97 3.52
N ASP A 173 -3.02 -30.43 4.74
CA ASP A 173 -3.93 -31.54 5.01
C ASP A 173 -5.37 -31.20 4.66
N ALA A 174 -5.83 -29.98 4.98
CA ALA A 174 -7.18 -29.52 4.62
C ALA A 174 -7.34 -29.39 3.10
N ALA A 175 -6.32 -28.86 2.41
CA ALA A 175 -6.32 -28.74 0.95
C ALA A 175 -6.39 -30.12 0.28
N ASN A 176 -5.62 -31.08 0.77
CA ASN A 176 -5.64 -32.47 0.30
C ASN A 176 -6.99 -33.14 0.58
N ARG A 177 -7.52 -33.01 1.81
CA ARG A 177 -8.82 -33.57 2.22
C ARG A 177 -9.98 -33.05 1.39
N LEU A 178 -9.93 -31.78 0.98
CA LEU A 178 -10.95 -31.14 0.14
C LEU A 178 -10.67 -31.26 -1.36
N ASN A 179 -9.55 -31.88 -1.75
CA ASN A 179 -9.14 -32.05 -3.14
C ASN A 179 -9.09 -30.72 -3.93
N VAL A 180 -8.56 -29.67 -3.30
CA VAL A 180 -8.36 -28.35 -3.92
C VAL A 180 -6.88 -28.12 -4.24
N LYS A 181 -6.60 -27.47 -5.37
CA LYS A 181 -5.22 -27.15 -5.80
C LYS A 181 -4.75 -25.85 -5.17
N PRO A 182 -3.71 -25.85 -4.31
CA PRO A 182 -3.12 -24.62 -3.78
C PRO A 182 -2.48 -23.78 -4.90
N LEU A 183 -2.59 -22.45 -4.81
CA LEU A 183 -1.96 -21.51 -5.76
C LEU A 183 -0.51 -21.19 -5.39
N ALA A 184 -0.25 -21.05 -4.09
CA ALA A 184 1.06 -20.73 -3.55
C ALA A 184 1.20 -21.33 -2.14
N ARG A 185 2.43 -21.33 -1.61
CA ARG A 185 2.74 -21.69 -0.23
C ARG A 185 3.38 -20.50 0.46
N ILE A 186 2.85 -20.10 1.61
CA ILE A 186 3.49 -19.10 2.45
C ILE A 186 4.69 -19.76 3.13
N VAL A 187 5.90 -19.31 2.77
CA VAL A 187 7.14 -19.83 3.37
C VAL A 187 7.30 -19.26 4.77
N ASP A 188 7.34 -17.94 4.90
CA ASP A 188 7.37 -17.25 6.18
C ASP A 188 7.02 -15.76 6.03
N TYR A 189 6.97 -15.05 7.14
CA TYR A 189 6.81 -13.60 7.23
C TYR A 189 7.74 -13.01 8.31
N GLN A 190 7.92 -11.70 8.26
CA GLN A 190 8.76 -10.97 9.21
C GLN A 190 8.31 -9.52 9.35
N ASP A 191 8.19 -9.07 10.59
CA ASP A 191 8.00 -7.66 10.90
C ASP A 191 9.33 -6.91 10.99
N GLY A 192 9.33 -5.65 10.56
CA GLY A 192 10.43 -4.72 10.68
C GLY A 192 9.92 -3.38 11.20
N ALA A 193 10.62 -2.81 12.18
CA ALA A 193 10.31 -1.51 12.74
C ALA A 193 11.60 -0.68 12.83
N CYS A 194 11.45 0.63 12.71
CA CYS A 194 12.50 1.63 12.84
C CYS A 194 11.88 2.90 13.44
N ASP A 195 12.67 3.97 13.53
CA ASP A 195 12.15 5.26 13.98
C ASP A 195 10.95 5.70 13.11
N PRO A 196 9.89 6.28 13.71
CA PRO A 196 8.64 6.60 12.99
C PRO A 196 8.83 7.48 11.74
N ILE A 197 9.75 8.44 11.80
CA ILE A 197 10.08 9.31 10.66
C ILE A 197 10.79 8.56 9.52
N ASP A 198 11.41 7.42 9.82
CA ASP A 198 12.16 6.60 8.88
C ASP A 198 11.36 5.38 8.40
N PHE A 199 10.03 5.35 8.63
CA PHE A 199 9.16 4.27 8.13
C PHE A 199 9.34 3.92 6.64
N PRO A 200 9.70 4.84 5.72
CA PRO A 200 9.93 4.50 4.32
C PRO A 200 11.00 3.41 4.11
N ILE A 201 11.95 3.26 5.05
CA ILE A 201 13.00 2.23 5.00
C ILE A 201 12.72 1.03 5.93
N ALA A 202 11.56 0.97 6.58
CA ALA A 202 11.17 -0.19 7.40
C ALA A 202 11.18 -1.52 6.61
N PRO A 203 10.78 -1.60 5.32
CA PRO A 203 10.89 -2.83 4.55
C PRO A 203 12.35 -3.32 4.44
N ALA A 204 13.33 -2.42 4.33
CA ALA A 204 14.74 -2.76 4.33
C ALA A 204 15.26 -3.32 5.68
N VAL A 205 14.48 -3.20 6.76
CA VAL A 205 14.75 -3.87 8.06
C VAL A 205 14.11 -5.27 8.09
N ALA A 206 12.92 -5.43 7.51
CA ALA A 206 12.18 -6.69 7.52
C ALA A 206 12.75 -7.72 6.53
N VAL A 207 13.05 -7.30 5.29
CA VAL A 207 13.46 -8.19 4.19
C VAL A 207 14.72 -8.99 4.51
N PRO A 208 15.84 -8.40 5.00
CA PRO A 208 17.05 -9.18 5.27
C PRO A 208 16.82 -10.26 6.34
N LYS A 209 16.05 -9.92 7.39
CA LYS A 209 15.68 -10.86 8.44
C LYS A 209 14.81 -12.02 7.91
N LEU A 210 13.89 -11.73 6.98
CA LEU A 210 13.07 -12.75 6.33
C LEU A 210 13.92 -13.69 5.46
N LEU A 211 14.83 -13.13 4.66
CA LEU A 211 15.74 -13.91 3.82
C LEU A 211 16.65 -14.81 4.67
N GLU A 212 17.21 -14.27 5.76
CA GLU A 212 18.00 -15.04 6.73
C GLU A 212 17.19 -16.17 7.37
N LYS A 213 15.99 -15.87 7.86
CA LYS A 213 15.09 -16.83 8.52
C LYS A 213 14.68 -17.98 7.59
N THR A 214 14.46 -17.69 6.31
CA THR A 214 14.02 -18.67 5.31
C THR A 214 15.16 -19.37 4.58
N GLY A 215 16.38 -18.82 4.64
CA GLY A 215 17.53 -19.27 3.86
C GLY A 215 17.43 -18.94 2.36
N VAL A 216 16.43 -18.17 1.93
CA VAL A 216 16.26 -17.74 0.53
C VAL A 216 17.30 -16.66 0.22
N LYS A 217 18.03 -16.80 -0.89
CA LYS A 217 18.93 -15.73 -1.33
C LYS A 217 18.13 -14.66 -2.05
N LYS A 218 18.53 -13.40 -1.89
CA LYS A 218 17.93 -12.25 -2.58
C LYS A 218 17.82 -12.48 -4.09
N ASP A 219 18.84 -13.08 -4.70
CA ASP A 219 18.89 -13.29 -6.15
C ASP A 219 17.96 -14.40 -6.64
N ASP A 220 17.51 -15.29 -5.75
CA ASP A 220 16.54 -16.35 -6.03
C ASP A 220 15.10 -15.82 -6.05
N VAL A 221 14.86 -14.60 -5.56
CA VAL A 221 13.54 -13.95 -5.60
C VAL A 221 13.26 -13.51 -7.04
N ALA A 222 12.19 -14.06 -7.61
CA ALA A 222 11.78 -13.81 -8.98
C ALA A 222 10.99 -12.51 -9.17
N LEU A 223 10.22 -12.10 -8.15
CA LEU A 223 9.39 -10.91 -8.17
C LEU A 223 9.37 -10.23 -6.79
N TRP A 224 9.54 -8.91 -6.76
CA TRP A 224 9.43 -8.08 -5.56
C TRP A 224 8.20 -7.18 -5.61
N GLU A 225 7.30 -7.34 -4.64
CA GLU A 225 6.20 -6.41 -4.41
C GLU A 225 6.52 -5.51 -3.21
N ILE A 226 7.02 -4.30 -3.50
CA ILE A 226 7.24 -3.25 -2.49
C ILE A 226 6.15 -2.20 -2.66
N ASN A 227 5.24 -2.13 -1.70
CA ASN A 227 4.09 -1.22 -1.77
C ASN A 227 4.50 0.25 -1.96
N GLU A 228 3.92 0.89 -2.97
CA GLU A 228 4.27 2.23 -3.44
C GLU A 228 3.57 3.36 -2.65
N ALA A 229 3.75 3.42 -1.34
CA ALA A 229 3.15 4.51 -0.54
C ALA A 229 3.61 5.90 -1.04
N PHE A 230 4.89 6.00 -1.41
CA PHE A 230 5.45 7.09 -2.20
C PHE A 230 6.52 6.49 -3.11
N SER A 231 6.78 7.09 -4.27
CA SER A 231 7.84 6.61 -5.18
C SER A 231 9.21 6.52 -4.49
N VAL A 232 9.50 7.47 -3.57
CA VAL A 232 10.72 7.43 -2.76
C VAL A 232 10.83 6.18 -1.87
N VAL A 233 9.72 5.60 -1.41
CA VAL A 233 9.73 4.39 -0.58
C VAL A 233 10.33 3.23 -1.37
N VAL A 234 9.87 3.03 -2.61
CA VAL A 234 10.41 1.95 -3.44
C VAL A 234 11.86 2.19 -3.80
N LEU A 235 12.19 3.40 -4.27
CA LEU A 235 13.56 3.78 -4.63
C LEU A 235 14.53 3.61 -3.45
N ALA A 236 14.12 4.01 -2.25
CA ALA A 236 14.91 3.87 -1.02
C ALA A 236 15.17 2.40 -0.69
N ASN A 237 14.14 1.55 -0.75
CA ASN A 237 14.30 0.11 -0.48
C ASN A 237 15.10 -0.59 -1.58
N GLN A 238 14.92 -0.19 -2.85
CA GLN A 238 15.73 -0.66 -3.97
C GLN A 238 17.22 -0.39 -3.72
N GLN A 239 17.56 0.85 -3.36
CA GLN A 239 18.92 1.25 -3.05
C GLN A 239 19.49 0.53 -1.81
N LYS A 240 18.71 0.40 -0.73
CA LYS A 240 19.20 -0.24 0.51
C LYS A 240 19.37 -1.75 0.40
N LEU A 241 18.47 -2.43 -0.31
CA LEU A 241 18.51 -3.89 -0.48
C LEU A 241 19.37 -4.31 -1.68
N GLY A 242 19.66 -3.36 -2.58
CA GLY A 242 20.34 -3.63 -3.85
C GLY A 242 19.54 -4.61 -4.71
N ILE A 243 18.22 -4.46 -4.75
CA ILE A 243 17.35 -5.29 -5.61
C ILE A 243 17.34 -4.73 -7.03
N ASP A 244 17.19 -5.63 -8.00
CA ASP A 244 17.11 -5.29 -9.41
C ASP A 244 15.73 -4.67 -9.72
N PRO A 245 15.63 -3.43 -10.24
CA PRO A 245 14.35 -2.80 -10.58
C PRO A 245 13.57 -3.47 -11.72
N SER A 246 14.15 -4.45 -12.40
CA SER A 246 13.47 -5.27 -13.41
C SER A 246 12.78 -6.51 -12.82
N LYS A 247 13.08 -6.85 -11.57
CA LYS A 247 12.45 -7.91 -10.78
C LYS A 247 11.44 -7.36 -9.78
#